data_AF-A0A840NI62-F1
#
_entry.id   AF-A0A840NI62-F1
#
_cell.length_a   1.000
_cell.length_b   1.000
_cell.length_c   1.000
_cell.angle_alpha   90.00
_cell.angle_beta   90.00
_cell.angle_gamma   90.00
#
_symmetry.space_group_name_H-M   'P 1'
#
loop_
_entity.id
_entity.type
_entity.pdbx_description
1 polymer ?
#
loop_
_entity_poly.entity_id
_entity_poly.type
_entity_poly.pdbx_seq_one_letter_code
_entity_poly.pdbx_strand_id
1 'polypeptide(L)'
;MPDASENAPPDDRLPAPAERIVAVRYAPGVVAESRRQAHLAQTAQPPEEVAQWLTACGELIPAESAEVSHGPAGMPCLRCLVGLPAPGRA
;
A
#
# COMPACT_ATOMS: atom_id res chain seq x y z
N MET A 1 12.42 -52.55 -9.09
CA MET A 1 11.76 -51.32 -9.58
C MET A 1 11.20 -50.60 -8.36
N PRO A 2 11.89 -49.60 -7.78
CA PRO A 2 11.28 -48.71 -6.79
C PRO A 2 10.60 -47.51 -7.48
N ASP A 3 9.55 -47.04 -6.83
CA ASP A 3 8.56 -46.06 -7.26
C ASP A 3 9.20 -44.68 -7.52
N ALA A 4 8.94 -44.11 -8.71
CA ALA A 4 9.55 -42.88 -9.21
C ALA A 4 8.67 -41.65 -8.94
N SER A 5 7.93 -41.63 -7.83
CA SER A 5 6.88 -40.65 -7.61
C SER A 5 7.10 -39.76 -6.39
N GLU A 6 8.28 -39.15 -6.23
CA GLU A 6 8.50 -38.17 -5.14
C GLU A 6 9.69 -37.26 -5.43
N ASN A 7 9.61 -36.45 -6.48
CA ASN A 7 10.46 -35.26 -6.63
C ASN A 7 9.73 -34.25 -7.52
N ALA A 8 8.66 -33.66 -6.99
CA ALA A 8 8.19 -32.39 -7.51
C ALA A 8 9.28 -31.33 -7.23
N PRO A 9 9.69 -30.51 -8.21
CA PRO A 9 10.63 -29.43 -7.94
C PRO A 9 10.03 -28.47 -6.90
N PRO A 10 10.86 -27.86 -6.04
CA PRO A 10 10.38 -26.78 -5.16
C PRO A 10 9.77 -25.70 -6.06
N ASP A 11 8.55 -25.27 -5.70
CA ASP A 11 7.89 -24.15 -6.36
C ASP A 11 8.75 -22.90 -6.14
N ASP A 12 9.60 -22.56 -7.13
CA ASP A 12 10.49 -21.39 -7.13
C ASP A 12 9.72 -20.06 -7.25
N ARG A 13 8.39 -20.12 -7.07
CA ARG A 13 7.54 -18.94 -7.02
C ARG A 13 7.78 -18.27 -5.69
N LEU A 14 8.66 -17.27 -5.70
CA LEU A 14 8.76 -16.31 -4.61
C LEU A 14 7.33 -15.93 -4.19
N PRO A 15 6.96 -16.05 -2.90
CA PRO A 15 5.63 -15.68 -2.45
C PRO A 15 5.37 -14.26 -2.93
N ALA A 16 4.21 -14.04 -3.58
CA ALA A 16 3.81 -12.71 -4.00
C ALA A 16 3.97 -11.78 -2.79
N PRO A 17 4.64 -10.63 -2.95
CA PRO A 17 4.94 -9.78 -1.81
C PRO A 17 3.63 -9.44 -1.12
N ALA A 18 3.59 -9.59 0.21
CA ALA A 18 2.39 -9.34 0.98
C ALA A 18 1.90 -7.92 0.69
N GLU A 19 0.74 -7.79 0.04
CA GLU A 19 0.14 -6.51 -0.29
C GLU A 19 -0.06 -5.71 1.01
N ARG A 20 0.45 -4.47 1.03
CA ARG A 20 0.41 -3.60 2.21
C ARG A 20 -0.54 -2.44 1.94
N ILE A 21 -1.45 -2.19 2.86
CA ILE A 21 -2.25 -0.95 2.90
C ILE A 21 -1.53 0.04 3.81
N VAL A 22 -1.25 1.23 3.29
CA VAL A 22 -0.62 2.32 4.04
C VAL A 22 -1.44 3.60 3.92
N ALA A 23 -1.31 4.49 4.91
CA ALA A 23 -1.80 5.84 4.80
C ALA A 23 -0.67 6.75 4.29
N VAL A 24 -0.98 7.60 3.31
CA VAL A 24 -0.04 8.51 2.65
C VAL A 24 -0.65 9.90 2.63
N ARG A 25 0.14 10.91 3.00
CA ARG A 25 -0.25 12.32 2.86
C ARG A 25 0.93 13.15 2.38
N TYR A 26 0.65 14.31 1.78
CA TYR A 26 1.71 15.27 1.49
C TYR A 26 2.46 15.68 2.78
N ALA A 27 3.78 15.73 2.71
CA ALA A 27 4.65 16.20 3.79
C ALA A 27 4.36 17.66 4.17
N PRO A 28 4.77 18.13 5.37
CA PRO A 28 4.44 19.48 5.83
C PRO A 28 5.10 20.51 4.92
N GLY A 29 4.35 21.53 4.52
CA GLY A 29 4.85 22.59 3.63
C GLY A 29 4.83 22.26 2.12
N VAL A 30 4.50 21.03 1.71
CA VAL A 30 4.34 20.70 0.27
C VAL A 30 3.02 21.26 -0.27
N VAL A 31 1.95 21.17 0.51
CA VAL A 31 0.63 21.74 0.20
C VAL A 31 0.05 22.40 1.46
N ALA A 32 -0.98 23.24 1.29
CA ALA A 32 -1.70 23.82 2.42
C ALA A 32 -2.32 22.73 3.31
N GLU A 33 -2.34 22.94 4.63
CA GLU A 33 -2.85 21.94 5.61
C GLU A 33 -4.27 21.44 5.28
N SER A 34 -5.15 22.30 4.75
CA SER A 34 -6.50 21.92 4.32
C SER A 34 -6.55 20.87 3.20
N ARG A 35 -5.43 20.68 2.50
CA ARG A 35 -5.24 19.69 1.44
C ARG A 35 -4.36 18.51 1.87
N ARG A 36 -3.83 18.51 3.09
CA ARG A 36 -2.98 17.42 3.62
C ARG A 36 -3.81 16.30 4.22
N GLN A 37 -4.77 15.80 3.45
CA GLN A 37 -5.56 14.64 3.85
C GLN A 37 -4.70 13.37 3.82
N ALA A 38 -5.05 12.40 4.66
CA ALA A 38 -4.49 11.06 4.63
C ALA A 38 -5.25 10.21 3.62
N HIS A 39 -4.54 9.78 2.58
CA HIS A 39 -5.03 8.92 1.53
C HIS A 39 -4.58 7.49 1.80
N LEU A 40 -5.31 6.50 1.26
CA LEU A 40 -4.93 5.10 1.38
C LEU A 40 -4.31 4.65 0.07
N ALA A 41 -3.19 3.95 0.15
CA ALA A 41 -2.50 3.37 -1.00
C ALA A 41 -2.23 1.89 -0.73
N GLN A 42 -2.30 1.09 -1.78
CA GLN A 42 -1.91 -0.31 -1.80
C GLN A 42 -0.59 -0.44 -2.53
N THR A 43 0.34 -1.19 -1.97
CA THR A 43 1.61 -1.47 -2.63
C THR A 43 2.06 -2.90 -2.36
N ALA A 44 2.58 -3.52 -3.42
CA ALA A 44 3.31 -4.78 -3.36
C ALA A 44 4.79 -4.55 -3.00
N GLN A 45 5.31 -3.34 -3.23
CA GLN A 45 6.69 -2.98 -2.91
C GLN A 45 6.79 -2.59 -1.43
N PRO A 46 7.96 -2.77 -0.80
CA PRO A 46 8.18 -2.14 0.49
C PRO A 46 8.18 -0.60 0.34
N PRO A 47 7.74 0.14 1.37
CA PRO A 47 7.50 1.59 1.26
C PRO A 47 8.72 2.39 0.81
N GLU A 48 9.92 1.97 1.19
CA GLU A 48 11.18 2.61 0.80
C GLU A 48 11.52 2.50 -0.70
N GLU A 49 10.92 1.56 -1.43
CA GLU A 49 11.15 1.35 -2.87
C GLU A 49 10.07 2.01 -3.74
N VAL A 50 9.04 2.60 -3.13
CA VAL A 50 7.95 3.24 -3.85
C VAL A 50 8.38 4.63 -4.31
N ALA A 51 8.39 4.87 -5.62
CA ALA A 51 8.69 6.20 -6.16
C ALA A 51 7.46 7.14 -6.13
N GLN A 52 6.26 6.58 -6.29
CA GLN A 52 5.00 7.32 -6.31
C GLN A 52 3.88 6.51 -5.68
N TRP A 53 3.07 7.17 -4.86
CA TRP A 53 1.92 6.58 -4.20
C TRP A 53 0.66 6.85 -5.01
N LEU A 54 0.17 5.83 -5.72
CA LEU A 54 -1.17 5.84 -6.29
C LEU A 54 -2.19 5.52 -5.20
N THR A 55 -3.00 6.51 -4.87
CA THR A 55 -4.01 6.39 -3.82
C THR A 55 -5.32 5.81 -4.35
N ALA A 56 -6.14 5.24 -3.46
CA ALA A 56 -7.45 4.69 -3.79
C ALA A 56 -8.42 5.75 -4.37
N CYS A 57 -8.22 7.03 -4.07
CA CYS A 57 -9.01 8.11 -4.67
C CYS A 57 -8.45 8.66 -5.99
N GLY A 58 -7.40 8.05 -6.52
CA GLY A 58 -6.74 8.40 -7.79
C GLY A 58 -5.74 9.55 -7.69
N GLU A 59 -5.43 10.05 -6.49
CA GLU A 59 -4.35 11.01 -6.29
C GLU A 59 -3.00 10.30 -6.42
N LEU A 60 -2.04 10.93 -7.11
CA LEU A 60 -0.66 10.49 -7.22
C LEU A 60 0.23 11.40 -6.38
N ILE A 61 0.85 10.85 -5.32
CA ILE A 61 1.73 11.60 -4.43
C ILE A 61 3.18 11.11 -4.64
N PRO A 62 4.13 11.96 -5.05
CA PRO A 62 5.55 11.59 -5.14
C PRO A 62 6.09 11.17 -3.77
N ALA A 63 6.88 10.10 -3.71
CA ALA A 63 7.38 9.58 -2.45
C ALA A 63 8.28 10.58 -1.69
N GLU A 64 9.07 11.36 -2.41
CA GLU A 64 9.89 12.46 -1.85
C GLU A 64 9.08 13.55 -1.15
N SER A 65 7.80 13.67 -1.50
CA SER A 65 6.85 14.65 -0.99
C SER A 65 5.82 14.04 -0.05
N ALA A 66 5.98 12.77 0.32
CA ALA A 66 5.01 12.01 1.08
C ALA A 66 5.48 11.73 2.51
N GLU A 67 4.56 11.81 3.45
CA GLU A 67 4.65 11.11 4.73
C GLU A 67 3.80 9.84 4.66
N VAL A 68 4.40 8.72 5.04
CA VAL A 68 3.77 7.40 5.05
C VAL A 68 3.59 6.93 6.48
N SER A 69 2.39 6.47 6.83
CA SER A 69 2.09 5.87 8.13
C SER A 69 1.43 4.50 7.99
N HIS A 70 1.81 3.57 8.86
CA HIS A 70 1.25 2.20 8.91
C HIS A 70 -0.16 2.11 9.53
N GLY A 71 -0.79 3.26 9.80
CA GLY A 71 -2.15 3.40 10.30
C GLY A 71 -2.70 4.78 9.95
N PRO A 72 -4.02 5.01 10.11
CA PRO A 72 -4.64 6.28 9.78
C PRO A 72 -4.13 7.38 10.71
N ALA A 73 -3.49 8.41 10.15
CA ALA A 73 -2.97 9.56 10.87
C ALA A 73 -3.38 10.86 10.16
N GLY A 74 -3.95 11.81 10.90
CA GLY A 74 -4.49 13.06 10.35
C GLY A 74 -5.92 12.93 9.81
N MET A 75 -6.35 13.93 9.03
CA MET A 75 -7.72 13.96 8.48
C MET A 75 -7.83 13.01 7.28
N PRO A 76 -8.70 11.98 7.31
CA PRO A 76 -8.78 11.01 6.24
C PRO A 76 -9.44 11.59 4.99
N CYS A 77 -8.98 11.18 3.82
CA CYS A 77 -9.66 11.41 2.56
C CYS A 77 -10.92 10.55 2.51
N LEU A 78 -12.10 11.18 2.54
CA LEU A 78 -13.39 10.48 2.52
C LEU A 78 -13.55 9.56 1.29
N ARG A 79 -13.01 9.96 0.13
CA ARG A 79 -13.02 9.11 -1.07
C ARG A 79 -12.24 7.82 -0.87
N CYS A 80 -11.10 7.88 -0.16
CA CYS A 80 -10.32 6.68 0.18
C CYS A 80 -11.05 5.78 1.17
N LEU A 81 -11.83 6.35 2.10
CA LEU A 81 -12.60 5.57 3.08
C LEU A 81 -13.82 4.88 2.46
N VAL A 82 -14.53 5.56 1.56
CA VAL A 82 -15.77 5.02 0.95
C VAL A 82 -15.46 3.99 -0.13
N GLY A 83 -14.30 4.09 -0.80
CA GLY A 83 -13.92 3.22 -1.92
C GLY A 83 -13.27 1.89 -1.52
N LEU A 84 -12.95 1.66 -0.25
CA LEU A 84 -12.35 0.41 0.19
C LEU A 84 -13.39 -0.61 0.65
N PRO A 85 -13.25 -1.90 0.29
CA PRO A 85 -13.98 -2.95 0.98
C PRO A 85 -13.64 -2.87 2.47
N ALA A 86 -14.65 -2.99 3.34
CA ALA A 86 -14.42 -3.04 4.78
C ALA A 86 -13.36 -4.12 5.08
N PRO A 87 -12.41 -3.88 6.00
CA PRO A 87 -11.44 -4.90 6.36
C PRO A 87 -12.20 -6.17 6.76
N GLY A 88 -11.93 -7.27 6.06
CA GLY A 88 -12.54 -8.55 6.36
C GLY A 88 -12.26 -8.89 7.82
N ARG A 89 -13.32 -9.09 8.61
CA ARG A 89 -13.19 -9.66 9.95
C ARG A 89 -12.57 -11.05 9.76
N ALA A 90 -11.33 -11.21 10.20
CA ALA A 90 -10.74 -12.52 10.45
C ALA A 90 -11.54 -13.23 11.56
#